data_AF-A0A8H7WJJ0-F1
#
_entry.id   AF-A0A8H7WJJ0-F1
#
_cell.length_a   1.000
_cell.length_b   1.000
_cell.length_c   1.000
_cell.angle_alpha   90.00
_cell.angle_beta   90.00
_cell.angle_gamma   90.00
#
_symmetry.space_group_name_H-M   'P 1'
#
loop_
_entity.id
_entity.type
_entity.pdbx_description
1 polymer ?
#
loop_
_entity_poly.entity_id
_entity_poly.type
_entity_poly.pdbx_seq_one_letter_code
_entity_poly.pdbx_strand_id
1 'polypeptide(L)'
;MQFPTLLVAAAFAVGVIADTHYNAICVDDAEGGFIYNAAATEKSCNDYLLRNQGQTGLDYWETCADCKMTTANDIPFCNSAAGSIGGKEITAYCEANGAQGAQT
;
A
#
# COMPACT_ATOMS: atom_id res chain seq x y z
N MET A 1 -1.13 35.18 -49.04
CA MET A 1 -1.71 33.94 -48.49
C MET A 1 -0.83 33.53 -47.32
N GLN A 2 -1.33 33.63 -46.09
CA GLN A 2 -0.55 33.35 -44.87
C GLN A 2 -1.27 32.21 -44.14
N PHE A 3 -0.64 31.04 -44.09
CA PHE A 3 -1.15 29.87 -43.38
C PHE A 3 -0.62 29.91 -41.95
N PRO A 4 -1.48 29.89 -40.91
CA PRO A 4 -0.99 29.79 -39.54
C PRO A 4 -0.70 28.32 -39.23
N THR A 5 0.55 28.00 -38.97
CA THR A 5 0.97 26.69 -38.46
C THR A 5 0.49 26.56 -37.01
N LEU A 6 -0.58 25.78 -36.80
CA LEU A 6 -1.01 25.35 -35.47
C LEU A 6 -0.02 24.30 -34.95
N LEU A 7 0.84 24.70 -34.00
CA LEU A 7 1.62 23.78 -33.18
C LEU A 7 0.70 23.20 -32.09
N VAL A 8 0.20 21.99 -32.30
CA VAL A 8 -0.49 21.22 -31.26
C VAL A 8 0.59 20.56 -30.40
N ALA A 9 0.82 21.12 -29.21
CA ALA A 9 1.63 20.48 -28.19
C ALA A 9 0.82 19.39 -27.49
N ALA A 10 1.07 18.12 -27.83
CA ALA A 10 0.52 17.00 -27.09
C ALA A 10 1.29 16.82 -25.78
N ALA A 11 0.69 17.22 -24.66
CA ALA A 11 1.22 16.93 -23.33
C ALA A 11 0.97 15.45 -23.01
N PHE A 12 2.02 14.63 -23.03
CA PHE A 12 1.97 13.27 -22.51
C PHE A 12 1.99 13.33 -20.99
N ALA A 13 0.84 13.09 -20.35
CA ALA A 13 0.80 12.85 -18.92
C ALA A 13 1.47 11.50 -18.64
N VAL A 14 2.68 11.53 -18.08
CA VAL A 14 3.33 10.36 -17.49
C VAL A 14 2.62 10.03 -16.18
N GLY A 15 1.62 9.15 -16.24
CA GLY A 15 0.98 8.61 -15.05
C GLY A 15 1.83 7.52 -14.43
N VAL A 16 2.09 7.59 -13.12
CA VAL A 16 2.55 6.43 -12.36
C VAL A 16 1.36 5.49 -12.18
N ILE A 17 1.50 4.24 -12.61
CA ILE A 17 0.51 3.20 -12.32
C ILE A 17 0.84 2.70 -10.92
N ALA A 18 0.12 3.19 -9.91
CA ALA A 18 0.19 2.61 -8.57
C ALA A 18 -0.48 1.24 -8.60
N ASP A 19 0.18 0.23 -8.02
CA ASP A 19 -0.37 -1.12 -7.91
C ASP A 19 -1.41 -1.17 -6.78
N THR A 20 -2.63 -1.59 -7.10
CA THR A 20 -3.70 -1.80 -6.13
C THR A 20 -3.46 -3.11 -5.40
N HIS A 21 -3.10 -3.08 -4.12
CA HIS A 21 -3.11 -4.27 -3.29
C HIS A 21 -4.22 -4.20 -2.24
N TYR A 22 -4.90 -5.32 -2.08
CA TYR A 22 -6.01 -5.48 -1.15
C TYR A 22 -5.55 -6.08 0.18
N ASN A 23 -4.43 -6.79 0.17
CA ASN A 23 -3.94 -7.52 1.32
C ASN A 23 -2.49 -7.12 1.62
N ALA A 24 -2.10 -7.22 2.88
CA ALA A 24 -0.71 -7.19 3.28
C ALA A 24 -0.44 -8.10 4.47
N ILE A 25 0.73 -8.72 4.48
CA ILE A 25 1.21 -9.52 5.60
C ILE A 25 2.69 -9.21 5.84
N CYS A 26 3.05 -8.99 7.10
CA CYS A 26 4.45 -8.80 7.48
C CYS A 26 5.15 -10.15 7.57
N VAL A 27 6.41 -10.20 7.13
CA VAL A 27 7.18 -11.44 7.04
C VAL A 27 8.60 -11.29 7.56
N ASP A 28 9.15 -12.41 8.02
CA ASP A 28 10.57 -12.58 8.32
C ASP A 28 11.21 -13.54 7.31
N ASP A 29 12.45 -13.27 6.92
CA ASP A 29 13.25 -14.14 6.06
C ASP A 29 13.54 -15.46 6.79
N ALA A 30 13.41 -16.55 6.03
CA ALA A 30 13.77 -17.88 6.47
C ALA A 30 14.50 -18.63 5.35
N GLU A 31 15.21 -19.71 5.71
CA GLU A 31 15.84 -20.55 4.71
C GLU A 31 14.77 -21.13 3.77
N GLY A 32 14.85 -20.75 2.49
CA GLY A 32 13.92 -21.20 1.46
C GLY A 32 12.60 -20.42 1.35
N GLY A 33 12.43 -19.29 2.06
CA GLY A 33 11.25 -18.46 1.90
C GLY A 33 11.04 -17.44 3.02
N PHE A 34 9.78 -17.30 3.43
CA PHE A 34 9.35 -16.34 4.44
C PHE A 34 8.48 -17.01 5.50
N ILE A 35 8.55 -16.51 6.73
CA ILE A 35 7.64 -16.87 7.84
C ILE A 35 6.74 -15.68 8.13
N TYR A 36 5.45 -15.94 8.35
CA TYR A 36 4.49 -14.89 8.67
C TYR A 36 4.70 -14.34 10.09
N ASN A 37 4.81 -13.02 10.19
CA ASN A 37 4.95 -12.31 11.46
C ASN A 37 3.60 -11.68 11.84
N ALA A 38 2.78 -12.44 12.56
CA ALA A 38 1.43 -12.03 12.95
C ALA A 38 1.42 -10.77 13.83
N ALA A 39 2.37 -10.66 14.76
CA ALA A 39 2.46 -9.53 15.68
C ALA A 39 2.80 -8.23 14.96
N ALA A 40 3.76 -8.26 14.02
CA ALA A 40 4.05 -7.11 13.17
C ALA A 40 2.86 -6.79 12.27
N THR A 41 2.23 -7.81 11.67
CA THR A 41 1.06 -7.62 10.79
C THR A 41 -0.08 -6.89 11.49
N GLU A 42 -0.42 -7.28 12.72
CA GLU A 42 -1.47 -6.63 13.50
C GLU A 42 -1.15 -5.15 13.78
N LYS A 43 0.08 -4.86 14.22
CA LYS A 43 0.52 -3.48 14.50
C LYS A 43 0.54 -2.63 13.24
N SER A 44 1.14 -3.13 12.17
CA SER A 44 1.21 -2.43 10.88
C SER A 44 -0.17 -2.17 10.30
N CYS A 45 -1.13 -3.09 10.46
CA CYS A 45 -2.49 -2.88 10.01
C CYS A 45 -3.20 -1.75 10.78
N ASN A 46 -2.99 -1.68 12.10
CA ASN A 46 -3.50 -0.57 12.91
C ASN A 46 -2.84 0.76 12.54
N ASP A 47 -1.53 0.76 12.28
CA ASP A 47 -0.82 1.96 11.83
C ASP A 47 -1.34 2.45 10.48
N TYR A 48 -1.59 1.54 9.53
CA TYR A 48 -2.17 1.85 8.22
C TYR A 48 -3.60 2.38 8.33
N LEU A 49 -4.42 1.80 9.21
CA LEU A 49 -5.76 2.28 9.50
C LEU A 49 -5.71 3.73 10.01
N LEU A 50 -4.78 4.03 10.91
CA LEU A 50 -4.61 5.35 11.53
C LEU A 50 -3.88 6.36 10.63
N ARG A 51 -3.29 5.91 9.52
CA ARG A 51 -2.48 6.74 8.62
C ARG A 51 -3.29 7.93 8.12
N ASN A 52 -2.77 9.12 8.41
CA ASN A 52 -3.33 10.41 7.99
C ASN A 52 -4.81 10.63 8.37
N GLN A 53 -5.32 9.91 9.39
CA GLN A 53 -6.70 10.11 9.83
C GLN A 53 -6.96 11.55 10.27
N GLY A 54 -8.09 12.10 9.82
CA GLY A 54 -8.51 13.46 10.15
C GLY A 54 -7.85 14.56 9.32
N GLN A 55 -6.89 14.23 8.44
CA GLN A 55 -6.36 15.17 7.47
C GLN A 55 -7.30 15.27 6.24
N THR A 56 -7.21 16.38 5.50
CA THR A 56 -8.05 16.65 4.31
C THR A 56 -7.17 16.96 3.12
N GLY A 57 -7.69 16.77 1.90
CA GLY A 57 -6.92 16.98 0.67
C GLY A 57 -5.89 15.88 0.37
N LEU A 58 -6.09 14.70 0.92
CA LEU A 58 -5.24 13.53 0.72
C LEU A 58 -5.60 12.77 -0.54
N ASP A 59 -4.59 12.13 -1.13
CA ASP A 59 -4.77 11.19 -2.21
C ASP A 59 -5.29 9.83 -1.70
N TYR A 60 -5.90 9.08 -2.62
CA TYR A 60 -6.48 7.76 -2.34
C TYR A 60 -5.51 6.81 -1.60
N TRP A 61 -4.23 6.83 -1.97
CA TRP A 61 -3.18 5.98 -1.43
C TRP A 61 -2.59 6.45 -0.11
N GLU A 62 -3.03 7.59 0.43
CA GLU A 62 -2.52 8.17 1.66
C GLU A 62 -3.37 7.81 2.88
N THR A 63 -4.51 7.15 2.69
CA THR A 63 -5.39 6.70 3.77
C THR A 63 -5.71 5.22 3.62
N CYS A 64 -6.18 4.60 4.71
CA CYS A 64 -6.76 3.28 4.66
C CYS A 64 -7.88 3.17 5.70
N ALA A 65 -8.94 3.95 5.52
CA ALA A 65 -10.04 4.00 6.48
C ALA A 65 -10.81 2.67 6.61
N ASP A 66 -10.62 1.75 5.66
CA ASP A 66 -11.23 0.42 5.64
C ASP A 66 -10.24 -0.71 5.99
N CYS A 67 -8.99 -0.37 6.32
CA CYS A 67 -8.00 -1.34 6.76
C CYS A 67 -8.50 -2.09 8.00
N LYS A 68 -8.42 -3.42 7.96
CA LYS A 68 -8.73 -4.26 9.11
C LYS A 68 -7.93 -5.55 9.09
N MET A 69 -7.62 -6.04 10.29
CA MET A 69 -7.09 -7.38 10.45
C MET A 69 -8.15 -8.42 10.05
N THR A 70 -7.74 -9.37 9.22
CA THR A 70 -8.54 -10.49 8.72
C THR A 70 -7.74 -11.78 8.83
N THR A 71 -8.41 -12.91 8.85
CA THR A 71 -7.78 -14.24 8.84
C THR A 71 -8.44 -15.10 7.78
N ALA A 72 -7.64 -15.80 6.97
CA ALA A 72 -8.10 -16.84 6.05
C ALA A 72 -7.14 -18.03 6.11
N ASN A 73 -7.66 -19.25 6.21
CA ASN A 73 -6.85 -20.47 6.36
C ASN A 73 -5.80 -20.35 7.49
N ASP A 74 -6.19 -19.79 8.64
CA ASP A 74 -5.33 -19.54 9.80
C ASP A 74 -4.16 -18.56 9.58
N ILE A 75 -4.15 -17.83 8.46
CA ILE A 75 -3.14 -16.82 8.14
C ILE A 75 -3.72 -15.42 8.44
N PRO A 76 -3.16 -14.65 9.39
CA PRO A 76 -3.59 -13.28 9.66
C PRO A 76 -2.96 -12.30 8.66
N PHE A 77 -3.76 -11.40 8.09
CA PHE A 77 -3.31 -10.35 7.18
C PHE A 77 -4.14 -9.08 7.35
N CYS A 78 -3.57 -7.95 6.98
CA CYS A 78 -4.30 -6.70 6.86
C CYS A 78 -5.04 -6.66 5.53
N ASN A 79 -6.31 -6.28 5.53
CA ASN A 79 -7.11 -6.15 4.32
C ASN A 79 -7.69 -4.74 4.19
N SER A 80 -7.61 -4.19 2.98
CA SER A 80 -8.40 -3.04 2.51
C SER A 80 -9.28 -3.54 1.37
N ALA A 81 -10.59 -3.40 1.51
CA ALA A 81 -11.53 -3.72 0.44
C ALA A 81 -11.48 -2.71 -0.70
N ALA A 82 -11.07 -1.47 -0.42
CA ALA A 82 -10.80 -0.46 -1.43
C ALA A 82 -9.53 -0.79 -2.22
N GLY A 83 -8.52 -1.37 -1.56
CA GLY A 83 -7.23 -1.68 -2.19
C GLY A 83 -6.23 -0.54 -2.07
N SER A 84 -6.22 0.16 -0.93
CA SER A 84 -5.29 1.27 -0.65
C SER A 84 -4.08 0.84 0.19
N ILE A 85 -3.78 -0.47 0.20
CA ILE A 85 -2.60 -1.07 0.83
C ILE A 85 -1.55 -1.35 -0.25
N GLY A 86 -0.27 -1.30 0.13
CA GLY A 86 0.83 -1.69 -0.75
C GLY A 86 1.98 -0.68 -0.80
N GLY A 87 2.85 -0.89 -1.77
CA GLY A 87 4.04 -0.05 -1.97
C GLY A 87 5.12 -0.27 -0.90
N LYS A 88 6.11 0.63 -0.91
CA LYS A 88 7.19 0.65 0.09
C LYS A 88 6.69 1.02 1.48
N GLU A 89 5.53 1.67 1.54
CA GLU A 89 4.93 2.18 2.76
C GLU A 89 4.59 1.03 3.72
N ILE A 90 3.90 -0.02 3.25
CA ILE A 90 3.55 -1.16 4.13
C ILE A 90 4.78 -1.93 4.60
N THR A 91 5.78 -2.09 3.74
CA THR A 91 7.08 -2.66 4.12
C THR A 91 7.72 -1.86 5.26
N ALA A 92 7.73 -0.53 5.17
CA ALA A 92 8.29 0.33 6.22
C ALA A 92 7.56 0.18 7.56
N TYR A 93 6.22 0.05 7.55
CA TYR A 93 5.47 -0.22 8.79
C TYR A 93 5.74 -1.63 9.33
N CYS A 94 5.91 -2.65 8.49
CA CYS A 94 6.28 -3.99 8.93
C CYS A 94 7.66 -3.99 9.59
N GLU A 95 8.65 -3.34 8.97
CA GLU A 95 10.00 -3.19 9.51
C GLU A 95 10.01 -2.41 10.84
N ALA A 96 9.28 -1.30 10.92
CA ALA A 96 9.14 -0.53 12.16
C ALA A 96 8.51 -1.32 13.31
N ASN A 97 7.68 -2.32 12.98
CA ASN A 97 7.02 -3.20 13.95
C ASN A 97 7.76 -4.52 14.19
N GLY A 98 8.98 -4.67 13.67
CA GLY A 98 9.90 -5.76 13.98
C GLY A 98 9.85 -6.96 13.04
N ALA A 99 9.20 -6.85 11.88
CA ALA A 99 9.35 -7.80 10.78
C ALA A 99 10.52 -7.41 9.87
N GLN A 100 10.90 -8.26 8.91
CA GLN A 100 11.96 -7.98 7.92
C GLN A 100 11.42 -7.50 6.57
N GLY A 101 10.10 -7.60 6.35
CA GLY A 101 9.46 -7.07 5.15
C GLY A 101 7.95 -7.28 5.13
N ALA A 102 7.36 -7.12 3.94
CA ALA A 102 5.93 -7.31 3.67
C ALA A 102 5.69 -8.07 2.36
N GLN A 103 4.54 -8.74 2.26
CA GLN A 103 3.98 -9.32 1.03
C GLN A 103 2.56 -8.76 0.82
N THR A 104 2.20 -8.44 -0.42
CA THR A 104 0.97 -7.73 -0.78
C THR A 104 0.27 -8.30 -2.01
#